data_AF-A0A971PFK9-F1
#
_entry.id   AF-A0A971PFK9-F1
#
_cell.length_a   1.000
_cell.length_b   1.000
_cell.length_c   1.000
_cell.angle_alpha   90.00
_cell.angle_beta   90.00
_cell.angle_gamma   90.00
#
_symmetry.space_group_name_H-M   'P 1'
#
loop_
_entity.id
_entity.type
_entity.pdbx_description
1 polymer ?
#
loop_
_entity_poly.entity_id
_entity_poly.type
_entity_poly.pdbx_seq_one_letter_code
_entity_poly.pdbx_strand_id
1 'polypeptide(L)'
;MTTVVQKFGGTSVSTPELRNRVCEIIASTIKSGQQAVVVVSAMGRVNDPYATDTFVNLMKETNPNPAPRELDLIMSCGELISAALLASQLTSCGLPARCLTGEQAGLITDGNFGNAHIQYVNPRNILACLEDGFIPIVTGFQGVSENGELTTLGRGGSDTTASALGVALNAEVIDIFTDVGGVMTADPRIVDNARLLDS
;
A
#
# COMPACT_ATOMS: atom_id res chain seq x y z
N MET A 1 -20.16 8.17 -8.24
CA MET A 1 -19.88 7.40 -7.00
C MET A 1 -18.77 8.15 -6.27
N THR A 2 -18.78 8.17 -4.93
CA THR A 2 -17.67 8.79 -4.19
C THR A 2 -16.51 7.81 -4.08
N THR A 3 -15.29 8.33 -4.17
CA THR A 3 -14.06 7.53 -4.07
C THR A 3 -13.58 7.50 -2.62
N VAL A 4 -13.26 6.30 -2.15
CA VAL A 4 -12.67 6.02 -0.85
C VAL A 4 -11.30 5.40 -1.08
N VAL A 5 -10.26 5.93 -0.42
CA VAL A 5 -8.94 5.29 -0.43
C VAL A 5 -8.78 4.48 0.83
N GLN A 6 -8.49 3.19 0.72
CA GLN A 6 -8.32 2.28 1.86
C GLN A 6 -6.92 1.71 1.89
N LYS A 7 -6.15 2.04 2.93
CA LYS A 7 -4.80 1.53 3.12
C LYS A 7 -4.81 0.39 4.13
N PHE A 8 -4.22 -0.74 3.76
CA PHE A 8 -4.01 -1.88 4.66
C PHE A 8 -2.52 -2.08 4.96
N GLY A 9 -2.18 -2.11 6.26
CA GLY A 9 -0.84 -2.42 6.73
C GLY A 9 -0.44 -3.87 6.48
N GLY A 10 0.86 -4.18 6.56
CA GLY A 10 1.37 -5.53 6.28
C GLY A 10 0.81 -6.63 7.18
N THR A 11 0.51 -6.29 8.43
CA THR A 11 -0.16 -7.19 9.38
C THR A 11 -1.62 -7.43 9.02
N SER A 12 -2.30 -6.51 8.34
CA SER A 12 -3.69 -6.67 7.90
C SER A 12 -3.85 -7.63 6.72
N VAL A 13 -2.77 -7.97 6.02
CA VAL A 13 -2.77 -8.81 4.81
C VAL A 13 -1.89 -10.05 4.92
N SER A 14 -1.35 -10.34 6.11
CA SER A 14 -0.33 -11.38 6.31
C SER A 14 -0.85 -12.81 6.20
N THR A 15 -2.11 -13.07 6.56
CA THR A 15 -2.70 -14.43 6.50
C THR A 15 -3.93 -14.47 5.59
N PRO A 16 -4.33 -15.65 5.09
CA PRO A 16 -5.57 -15.81 4.32
C PRO A 16 -6.81 -15.28 5.06
N GLU A 17 -6.91 -15.51 6.36
CA GLU A 17 -8.05 -15.09 7.19
C GLU A 17 -8.11 -13.56 7.29
N LEU A 18 -6.96 -12.90 7.42
CA LEU A 18 -6.87 -11.44 7.47
C LEU A 18 -7.18 -10.84 6.10
N ARG A 19 -6.70 -11.44 5.01
CA ARG A 19 -7.08 -11.03 3.66
C ARG A 19 -8.57 -11.20 3.39
N ASN A 20 -9.21 -12.26 3.90
CA ASN A 20 -10.66 -12.43 3.81
C ASN A 20 -11.40 -11.28 4.51
N ARG A 21 -10.96 -10.86 5.69
CA ARG A 21 -11.52 -9.68 6.39
C ARG A 21 -11.35 -8.41 5.56
N VAL A 22 -10.18 -8.22 4.94
CA VAL A 22 -9.96 -7.09 4.01
C VAL A 22 -10.94 -7.14 2.83
N CYS A 23 -11.17 -8.31 2.25
CA CYS A 23 -12.18 -8.48 1.19
C CYS A 23 -13.59 -8.12 1.67
N GLU A 24 -13.97 -8.48 2.88
CA GLU A 24 -15.28 -8.12 3.47
C GLU A 24 -15.44 -6.60 3.65
N ILE A 25 -14.39 -5.91 4.12
CA ILE A 25 -14.38 -4.44 4.28
C ILE A 25 -14.57 -3.75 2.92
N ILE A 26 -13.80 -4.17 1.91
CA ILE A 26 -13.89 -3.64 0.55
C ILE A 26 -15.28 -3.93 -0.05
N ALA A 27 -15.80 -5.15 0.14
CA ALA A 27 -17.14 -5.53 -0.30
C ALA A 27 -18.23 -4.64 0.32
N SER A 28 -18.10 -4.31 1.61
CA SER A 28 -19.02 -3.41 2.31
C SER A 28 -19.00 -2.01 1.71
N THR A 29 -17.80 -1.50 1.39
CA THR A 29 -17.60 -0.18 0.76
C THR A 29 -18.23 -0.11 -0.63
N ILE A 30 -18.16 -1.20 -1.40
CA ILE A 30 -18.80 -1.25 -2.72
C ILE A 30 -20.33 -1.34 -2.57
N LYS A 31 -20.82 -2.13 -1.61
CA LYS A 31 -22.25 -2.27 -1.32
C LYS A 31 -22.90 -0.97 -0.86
N SER A 32 -22.16 -0.05 -0.24
CA SER A 32 -22.65 1.30 0.11
C SER A 32 -22.71 2.26 -1.09
N GLY A 33 -22.34 1.81 -2.29
CA GLY A 33 -22.37 2.62 -3.52
C GLY A 33 -21.13 3.48 -3.73
N GLN A 34 -20.05 3.20 -3.01
CA GLN A 34 -18.76 3.90 -3.12
C GLN A 34 -17.78 3.12 -4.01
N GLN A 35 -16.79 3.81 -4.55
CA GLN A 35 -15.66 3.22 -5.27
C GLN A 35 -14.46 3.12 -4.34
N ALA A 36 -13.88 1.93 -4.20
CA ALA A 36 -12.69 1.72 -3.37
C ALA A 36 -11.42 1.73 -4.22
N VAL A 37 -10.42 2.51 -3.80
CA VAL A 37 -9.03 2.42 -4.26
C VAL A 37 -8.19 1.92 -3.10
N VAL A 38 -7.55 0.76 -3.27
CA VAL A 38 -6.89 0.07 -2.16
C VAL A 38 -5.40 0.24 -2.25
N VAL A 39 -4.74 0.58 -1.14
CA VAL A 39 -3.29 0.63 -1.02
C VAL A 39 -2.83 -0.45 -0.06
N VAL A 40 -1.84 -1.25 -0.42
CA VAL A 40 -1.30 -2.29 0.47
C VAL A 40 0.17 -2.12 0.74
N SER A 41 0.59 -2.54 1.93
CA SER A 41 2.01 -2.69 2.28
C SER A 41 2.47 -4.13 2.00
N ALA A 42 3.78 -4.36 2.01
CA ALA A 42 4.35 -5.70 2.00
C ALA A 42 3.81 -6.51 3.20
N MET A 43 3.56 -7.80 2.98
CA MET A 43 3.02 -8.69 4.00
C MET A 43 4.14 -9.31 4.84
N GLY A 44 3.78 -9.75 6.04
CA GLY A 44 4.68 -10.53 6.90
C GLY A 44 5.53 -9.70 7.85
N ARG A 45 6.38 -10.40 8.60
CA ARG A 45 7.31 -9.87 9.60
C ARG A 45 8.71 -10.41 9.35
N VAL A 46 9.68 -9.94 10.12
CA VAL A 46 11.04 -10.47 10.12
C VAL A 46 11.02 -12.00 10.17
N ASN A 47 11.73 -12.64 9.22
CA ASN A 47 11.81 -14.08 8.96
C ASN A 47 10.69 -14.69 8.08
N ASP A 48 9.63 -13.96 7.75
CA ASP A 48 8.67 -14.44 6.75
C ASP A 48 9.29 -14.36 5.35
N PRO A 49 9.01 -15.34 4.47
CA PRO A 49 9.69 -15.45 3.16
C PRO A 49 9.45 -14.26 2.23
N TYR A 50 8.39 -13.49 2.45
CA TYR A 50 7.96 -12.39 1.58
C TYR A 50 7.97 -11.01 2.27
N ALA A 51 8.56 -10.93 3.47
CA ALA A 51 8.69 -9.66 4.17
C ALA A 51 9.81 -8.80 3.56
N THR A 52 9.61 -7.48 3.55
CA THR A 52 10.62 -6.51 3.09
C THR A 52 11.97 -6.72 3.77
N ASP A 53 11.98 -6.95 5.09
CA ASP A 53 13.21 -7.20 5.85
C ASP A 53 13.95 -8.46 5.38
N THR A 54 13.23 -9.52 5.00
CA THR A 54 13.82 -10.75 4.46
C THR A 54 14.54 -10.48 3.14
N PHE A 55 13.94 -9.70 2.25
CA PHE A 55 14.57 -9.28 0.99
C PHE A 55 15.78 -8.38 1.22
N VAL A 56 15.68 -7.40 2.12
CA VAL A 56 16.80 -6.52 2.47
C VAL A 56 17.98 -7.32 3.05
N ASN A 57 17.70 -8.31 3.91
CA ASN A 57 18.74 -9.17 4.48
C ASN A 57 19.42 -10.01 3.39
N LEU A 58 18.65 -10.62 2.49
CA LEU A 58 19.19 -11.39 1.35
C LEU A 58 20.11 -10.54 0.45
N MET A 59 19.70 -9.29 0.17
CA MET A 59 20.53 -8.35 -0.58
C MET A 59 21.85 -8.05 0.15
N LYS A 60 21.79 -7.86 1.47
CA LYS A 60 22.98 -7.58 2.30
C LYS A 60 23.92 -8.76 2.46
N GLU A 61 23.40 -9.99 2.45
CA GLU A 61 24.22 -11.21 2.39
C GLU A 61 25.00 -11.29 1.08
N THR A 62 24.43 -10.79 -0.02
CA THR A 62 25.09 -10.75 -1.34
C THR A 62 26.10 -9.61 -1.43
N ASN A 63 25.72 -8.42 -0.96
CA ASN A 63 26.58 -7.24 -0.91
C ASN A 63 26.27 -6.44 0.37
N PRO A 64 27.21 -6.34 1.34
CA PRO A 64 26.99 -5.60 2.59
C PRO A 64 26.63 -4.12 2.42
N ASN A 65 27.01 -3.50 1.30
CA ASN A 65 26.72 -2.11 0.96
C ASN A 65 26.00 -2.03 -0.41
N PRO A 66 24.75 -2.51 -0.50
CA PRO A 66 24.02 -2.49 -1.76
C PRO A 66 23.68 -1.05 -2.16
N ALA A 67 23.66 -0.78 -3.47
CA ALA A 67 23.26 0.53 -3.97
C ALA A 67 21.79 0.80 -3.61
N PRO A 68 21.42 2.04 -3.20
CA PRO A 68 20.04 2.38 -2.85
C PRO A 68 19.02 2.04 -3.94
N ARG A 69 19.39 2.20 -5.22
CA ARG A 69 18.57 1.79 -6.37
C ARG A 69 18.16 0.32 -6.31
N GLU A 70 19.11 -0.58 -6.06
CA GLU A 70 18.82 -2.03 -6.02
C GLU A 70 18.03 -2.41 -4.77
N LEU A 71 18.21 -1.67 -3.66
CA LEU A 71 17.36 -1.82 -2.49
C LEU A 71 15.91 -1.44 -2.81
N ASP A 72 15.67 -0.33 -3.51
CA ASP A 72 14.33 0.08 -3.90
C ASP A 72 13.63 -1.00 -4.72
N LEU A 73 14.34 -1.56 -5.71
CA LEU A 73 13.84 -2.67 -6.53
C LEU A 73 13.47 -3.88 -5.69
N ILE A 74 14.37 -4.37 -4.81
CA ILE A 74 14.10 -5.60 -4.07
C ILE A 74 13.01 -5.41 -3.00
N MET A 75 12.94 -4.22 -2.37
CA MET A 75 11.90 -3.92 -1.40
C MET A 75 10.52 -3.90 -2.06
N SER A 76 10.42 -3.32 -3.28
CA SER A 76 9.17 -3.23 -4.05
C SER A 76 8.49 -4.59 -4.33
N CYS A 77 9.27 -5.67 -4.36
CA CYS A 77 8.75 -7.01 -4.54
C CYS A 77 7.74 -7.38 -3.43
N GLY A 78 7.95 -6.90 -2.20
CA GLY A 78 7.08 -7.19 -1.06
C GLY A 78 5.66 -6.66 -1.27
N GLU A 79 5.52 -5.39 -1.66
CA GLU A 79 4.22 -4.80 -1.94
C GLU A 79 3.58 -5.40 -3.19
N LEU A 80 4.38 -5.72 -4.22
CA LEU A 80 3.85 -6.32 -5.44
C LEU A 80 3.23 -7.70 -5.19
N ILE A 81 3.90 -8.56 -4.40
CA ILE A 81 3.36 -9.87 -4.03
C ILE A 81 2.09 -9.68 -3.20
N SER A 82 2.11 -8.76 -2.22
CA SER A 82 0.95 -8.45 -1.38
C SER A 82 -0.28 -8.01 -2.19
N ALA A 83 -0.08 -7.06 -3.11
CA ALA A 83 -1.12 -6.53 -3.98
C ALA A 83 -1.67 -7.58 -4.95
N ALA A 84 -0.80 -8.39 -5.56
CA ALA A 84 -1.21 -9.47 -6.44
C ALA A 84 -2.05 -10.54 -5.71
N LEU A 85 -1.66 -10.93 -4.49
CA LEU A 85 -2.42 -11.87 -3.68
C LEU A 85 -3.79 -11.31 -3.28
N LEU A 86 -3.86 -10.05 -2.84
CA LEU A 86 -5.14 -9.45 -2.46
C LEU A 86 -6.08 -9.30 -3.67
N ALA A 87 -5.55 -8.88 -4.83
CA ALA A 87 -6.34 -8.78 -6.06
C ALA A 87 -6.89 -10.16 -6.49
N SER A 88 -6.08 -11.22 -6.37
CA SER A 88 -6.50 -12.59 -6.63
C SER A 88 -7.59 -13.06 -5.66
N GLN A 89 -7.42 -12.77 -4.36
CA GLN A 89 -8.41 -13.11 -3.33
C GLN A 89 -9.74 -12.42 -3.58
N LEU A 90 -9.75 -11.11 -3.84
CA LEU A 90 -10.96 -10.35 -4.17
C LEU A 90 -11.68 -10.95 -5.39
N THR A 91 -10.92 -11.27 -6.44
CA THR A 91 -11.47 -11.90 -7.65
C THR A 91 -12.12 -13.25 -7.33
N SER A 92 -11.50 -14.05 -6.46
CA SER A 92 -12.09 -15.32 -5.99
C SER A 92 -13.40 -15.14 -5.20
N CYS A 93 -13.58 -13.98 -4.57
CA CYS A 93 -14.80 -13.58 -3.88
C CYS A 93 -15.86 -12.93 -4.81
N GLY A 94 -15.64 -12.92 -6.13
CA GLY A 94 -16.55 -12.31 -7.09
C GLY A 94 -16.44 -10.80 -7.19
N LEU A 95 -15.34 -10.21 -6.70
CA LEU A 95 -15.04 -8.79 -6.78
C LEU A 95 -13.87 -8.57 -7.75
N PRO A 96 -14.11 -8.16 -9.00
CA PRO A 96 -13.04 -7.94 -9.97
C PRO A 96 -12.04 -6.91 -9.44
N ALA A 97 -10.77 -7.31 -9.31
CA ALA A 97 -9.72 -6.44 -8.80
C ALA A 97 -8.49 -6.50 -9.71
N ARG A 98 -7.71 -5.41 -9.74
CA ARG A 98 -6.50 -5.32 -10.56
C ARG A 98 -5.37 -4.69 -9.77
N CYS A 99 -4.22 -5.36 -9.77
CA CYS A 99 -3.00 -4.83 -9.18
C CYS A 99 -2.43 -3.73 -10.08
N LEU A 100 -1.99 -2.62 -9.47
CA LEU A 100 -1.25 -1.54 -10.12
C LEU A 100 0.03 -1.28 -9.32
N THR A 101 1.18 -1.26 -10.00
CA THR A 101 2.43 -0.78 -9.39
C THR A 101 2.35 0.72 -9.07
N GLY A 102 3.29 1.25 -8.28
CA GLY A 102 3.37 2.69 -8.03
C GLY A 102 3.49 3.52 -9.31
N GLU A 103 4.29 3.04 -10.27
CA GLU A 103 4.38 3.59 -11.63
C GLU A 103 3.02 3.56 -12.35
N GLN A 104 2.37 2.40 -12.39
CA GLN A 104 1.09 2.25 -13.07
C GLN A 104 -0.02 3.09 -12.41
N ALA A 105 0.06 3.31 -11.10
CA ALA A 105 -0.82 4.21 -10.34
C ALA A 105 -0.48 5.70 -10.54
N GLY A 106 0.64 6.00 -11.20
CA GLY A 106 1.06 7.34 -11.59
C GLY A 106 1.77 8.13 -10.50
N LEU A 107 2.41 7.48 -9.53
CA LEU A 107 3.18 8.13 -8.46
C LEU A 107 4.56 8.57 -8.98
N ILE A 108 4.69 9.84 -9.36
CA ILE A 108 5.95 10.39 -9.89
C ILE A 108 6.79 10.99 -8.77
N THR A 109 8.09 10.67 -8.74
CA THR A 109 9.00 11.05 -7.66
C THR A 109 10.25 11.80 -8.14
N ASP A 110 10.97 12.36 -7.18
CA ASP A 110 12.23 13.11 -7.39
C ASP A 110 13.46 12.25 -7.76
N GLY A 111 13.33 10.92 -7.80
CA GLY A 111 14.45 10.01 -8.10
C GLY A 111 15.43 9.77 -6.95
N ASN A 112 15.15 10.24 -5.75
CA ASN A 112 16.02 10.01 -4.59
C ASN A 112 15.77 8.63 -3.97
N PHE A 113 16.50 7.61 -4.43
CA PHE A 113 16.34 6.22 -3.98
C PHE A 113 16.37 6.06 -2.44
N GLY A 114 15.50 5.20 -1.92
CA GLY A 114 15.34 4.89 -0.50
C GLY A 114 14.51 5.90 0.30
N ASN A 115 14.33 7.12 -0.19
CA ASN A 115 13.56 8.17 0.47
C ASN A 115 13.10 9.25 -0.53
N ALA A 116 12.42 8.82 -1.58
CA ALA A 116 11.97 9.69 -2.66
C ALA A 116 10.72 10.48 -2.23
N HIS A 117 10.58 11.70 -2.73
CA HIS A 117 9.38 12.51 -2.51
C HIS A 117 8.47 12.44 -3.74
N ILE A 118 7.16 12.29 -3.50
CA ILE A 118 6.15 12.39 -4.56
C ILE A 118 6.11 13.83 -5.05
N GLN A 119 6.41 14.04 -6.33
CA GLN A 119 6.29 15.33 -6.99
C GLN A 119 4.85 15.58 -7.43
N TYR A 120 4.22 14.57 -8.04
CA TYR A 120 2.81 14.61 -8.41
C TYR A 120 2.27 13.19 -8.63
N VAL A 121 0.94 13.09 -8.71
CA VAL A 121 0.23 11.85 -9.02
C VAL A 121 -0.60 12.03 -10.28
N ASN A 122 -0.45 11.12 -11.24
CA ASN A 122 -1.31 11.04 -12.43
C ASN A 122 -2.25 9.83 -12.31
N PRO A 123 -3.48 9.99 -11.80
CA PRO A 123 -4.37 8.88 -11.48
C PRO A 123 -5.07 8.26 -12.71
N ARG A 124 -4.65 8.60 -13.94
CA ARG A 124 -5.34 8.20 -15.18
C ARG A 124 -5.63 6.69 -15.25
N ASN A 125 -4.65 5.87 -14.91
CA ASN A 125 -4.82 4.41 -14.96
C ASN A 125 -5.70 3.87 -13.83
N ILE A 126 -5.72 4.54 -12.67
CA ILE A 126 -6.63 4.20 -11.57
C ILE A 126 -8.07 4.51 -12.00
N LEU A 127 -8.30 5.67 -12.59
CA LEU A 127 -9.62 6.07 -13.08
C LEU A 127 -10.11 5.12 -14.19
N ALA A 128 -9.26 4.79 -15.15
CA ALA A 128 -9.58 3.80 -16.19
C ALA A 128 -9.89 2.42 -15.58
N CYS A 129 -9.12 1.99 -14.57
CA CYS A 129 -9.38 0.73 -13.87
C CYS A 129 -10.76 0.71 -13.19
N LEU A 130 -11.16 1.83 -12.56
CA LEU A 130 -12.47 2.00 -11.94
C LEU A 130 -13.60 2.04 -12.99
N GLU A 131 -13.40 2.71 -14.11
CA GLU A 131 -14.35 2.77 -15.24
C GLU A 131 -14.58 1.38 -15.87
N ASP A 132 -13.53 0.57 -15.95
CA ASP A 132 -13.59 -0.83 -16.41
C ASP A 132 -14.27 -1.77 -15.40
N GLY A 133 -14.70 -1.26 -14.23
CA GLY A 133 -15.39 -2.02 -13.20
C GLY A 133 -14.48 -2.86 -12.30
N PHE A 134 -13.16 -2.57 -12.29
CA PHE A 134 -12.21 -3.23 -11.40
C PHE A 134 -11.91 -2.38 -10.16
N ILE A 135 -11.59 -3.05 -9.06
CA ILE A 135 -11.05 -2.45 -7.84
C ILE A 135 -9.52 -2.34 -8.00
N PRO A 136 -8.95 -1.14 -8.10
CA PRO A 136 -7.50 -0.96 -8.17
C PRO A 136 -6.86 -1.26 -6.81
N ILE A 137 -5.90 -2.19 -6.83
CA ILE A 137 -5.04 -2.54 -5.69
C ILE A 137 -3.64 -2.00 -5.98
N VAL A 138 -3.31 -0.87 -5.40
CA VAL A 138 -2.05 -0.14 -5.61
C VAL A 138 -0.99 -0.64 -4.64
N THR A 139 0.21 -0.92 -5.15
CA THR A 139 1.38 -1.13 -4.31
C THR A 139 1.74 0.18 -3.59
N GLY A 140 1.65 0.19 -2.26
CA GLY A 140 2.11 1.31 -1.47
C GLY A 140 3.63 1.47 -1.53
N PHE A 141 4.17 2.52 -0.91
CA PHE A 141 5.62 2.70 -0.71
C PHE A 141 6.46 2.90 -1.98
N GLN A 142 5.91 2.63 -3.16
CA GLN A 142 6.57 2.72 -4.46
C GLN A 142 6.21 4.01 -5.19
N GLY A 143 7.14 4.46 -6.03
CA GLY A 143 6.91 5.44 -7.07
C GLY A 143 7.87 5.22 -8.24
N VAL A 144 7.81 6.12 -9.22
CA VAL A 144 8.70 6.12 -10.38
C VAL A 144 9.26 7.52 -10.58
N SER A 145 10.55 7.64 -10.83
CA SER A 145 11.14 8.93 -11.19
C SER A 145 10.85 9.29 -12.64
N GLU A 146 11.08 10.55 -13.02
CA GLU A 146 10.83 11.01 -14.40
C GLU A 146 11.60 10.23 -15.48
N ASN A 147 12.73 9.61 -15.13
CA ASN A 147 13.51 8.76 -16.03
C ASN A 147 13.06 7.29 -16.06
N GLY A 148 11.97 6.93 -15.36
CA GLY A 148 11.42 5.57 -15.35
C GLY A 148 12.05 4.61 -14.33
N GLU A 149 12.84 5.12 -13.38
CA GLU A 149 13.43 4.28 -12.33
C GLU A 149 12.46 4.09 -11.16
N LEU A 150 12.35 2.86 -10.67
CA LEU A 150 11.55 2.57 -9.48
C LEU A 150 12.22 3.19 -8.26
N THR A 151 11.42 3.88 -7.45
CA THR A 151 11.86 4.51 -6.21
C THR A 151 10.97 4.10 -5.04
N THR A 152 11.51 4.20 -3.84
CA THR A 152 10.73 3.99 -2.61
C THR A 152 10.61 5.26 -1.77
N LEU A 153 9.49 5.40 -1.07
CA LEU A 153 9.08 6.62 -0.36
C LEU A 153 9.58 6.66 1.11
N GLY A 154 10.47 5.75 1.49
CA GLY A 154 10.96 5.64 2.87
C GLY A 154 9.93 5.09 3.87
N ARG A 155 10.23 5.20 5.17
CA ARG A 155 9.38 4.64 6.23
C ARG A 155 7.99 5.28 6.21
N GLY A 156 6.95 4.44 6.34
CA GLY A 156 5.56 4.90 6.27
C GLY A 156 5.09 5.21 4.84
N GLY A 157 5.88 4.87 3.82
CA GLY A 157 5.59 5.22 2.43
C GLY A 157 4.22 4.76 1.92
N SER A 158 3.65 3.66 2.41
CA SER A 158 2.29 3.25 2.04
C SER A 158 1.20 4.21 2.54
N ASP A 159 1.38 4.84 3.69
CA ASP A 159 0.46 5.88 4.19
C ASP A 159 0.60 7.16 3.37
N THR A 160 1.84 7.51 2.98
CA THR A 160 2.12 8.60 2.04
C THR A 160 1.49 8.35 0.68
N THR A 161 1.57 7.12 0.15
CA THR A 161 0.91 6.72 -1.09
C THR A 161 -0.61 6.91 -0.99
N ALA A 162 -1.24 6.42 0.09
CA ALA A 162 -2.68 6.56 0.29
C ALA A 162 -3.12 8.03 0.37
N SER A 163 -2.35 8.85 1.10
CA SER A 163 -2.57 10.30 1.22
C SER A 163 -2.50 11.00 -0.14
N ALA A 164 -1.46 10.72 -0.92
CA ALA A 164 -1.26 11.32 -2.23
C ALA A 164 -2.34 10.92 -3.23
N LEU A 165 -2.75 9.64 -3.22
CA LEU A 165 -3.86 9.16 -4.04
C LEU A 165 -5.18 9.79 -3.63
N GLY A 166 -5.43 9.96 -2.33
CA GLY A 166 -6.65 10.60 -1.83
C GLY A 166 -6.80 12.03 -2.35
N VAL A 167 -5.71 12.81 -2.35
CA VAL A 167 -5.70 14.15 -2.96
C VAL A 167 -5.91 14.08 -4.47
N ALA A 168 -5.18 13.21 -5.18
CA ALA A 168 -5.22 13.13 -6.64
C ALA A 168 -6.57 12.65 -7.19
N LEU A 169 -7.27 11.81 -6.45
CA LEU A 169 -8.58 11.26 -6.80
C LEU A 169 -9.74 12.10 -6.26
N ASN A 170 -9.46 13.17 -5.52
CA ASN A 170 -10.46 13.93 -4.77
C ASN A 170 -11.35 13.00 -3.92
N ALA A 171 -10.71 12.08 -3.20
CA ALA A 171 -11.38 11.09 -2.38
C ALA A 171 -12.12 11.75 -1.22
N GLU A 172 -13.28 11.19 -0.88
CA GLU A 172 -14.11 11.67 0.24
C GLU A 172 -13.44 11.37 1.58
N VAL A 173 -12.79 10.21 1.68
CA VAL A 173 -12.10 9.75 2.90
C VAL A 173 -10.93 8.85 2.56
N ILE A 174 -9.93 8.87 3.45
CA ILE A 174 -8.76 7.99 3.44
C ILE A 174 -8.80 7.16 4.73
N ASP A 175 -9.12 5.88 4.59
CA ASP A 175 -9.13 4.94 5.72
C ASP A 175 -7.74 4.31 5.86
N ILE A 176 -7.13 4.44 7.03
CA ILE A 176 -5.84 3.81 7.35
C ILE A 176 -6.09 2.65 8.31
N PHE A 177 -6.09 1.43 7.80
CA PHE A 177 -6.25 0.21 8.59
C PHE A 177 -4.90 -0.26 9.13
N THR A 178 -4.81 -0.30 10.46
CA THR A 178 -3.61 -0.69 11.22
C THR A 178 -3.96 -1.63 12.37
N ASP A 179 -2.96 -2.08 13.13
CA ASP A 179 -3.09 -3.01 14.26
C ASP A 179 -3.53 -2.34 15.58
N VAL A 180 -3.74 -1.02 15.58
CA VAL A 180 -4.25 -0.23 16.69
C VAL A 180 -5.60 0.39 16.35
N GLY A 181 -6.46 0.63 17.35
CA GLY A 181 -7.82 1.13 17.16
C GLY A 181 -7.95 2.58 16.63
N GLY A 182 -6.83 3.25 16.39
CA GLY A 182 -6.74 4.64 15.91
C GLY A 182 -5.52 5.34 16.51
N VAL A 183 -5.52 6.68 16.49
CA VAL A 183 -4.44 7.46 17.12
C VAL A 183 -4.60 7.42 18.62
N MET A 184 -3.55 6.96 19.32
CA MET A 184 -3.52 6.86 20.77
C MET A 184 -2.82 8.09 21.36
N THR A 185 -3.12 8.44 22.62
CA THR A 185 -2.46 9.54 23.35
C THR A 185 -0.95 9.34 23.53
N ALA A 186 -0.46 8.09 23.45
CA ALA A 186 0.94 7.67 23.50
C ALA A 186 1.08 6.29 22.85
N ASP A 187 2.30 5.80 22.62
CA ASP A 187 2.53 4.43 22.13
C ASP A 187 2.03 3.40 23.18
N PRO A 188 0.97 2.61 22.89
CA PRO A 188 0.40 1.66 23.84
C PRO A 188 1.34 0.49 24.17
N ARG A 189 2.42 0.29 23.40
CA ARG A 189 3.45 -0.71 23.68
C ARG A 189 4.43 -0.25 24.77
N ILE A 190 4.47 1.05 25.04
CA ILE A 190 5.33 1.69 26.03
C ILE A 190 4.51 2.18 27.23
N VAL A 191 3.28 2.67 26.97
CA VAL A 191 2.41 3.28 27.97
C VAL A 191 1.10 2.51 28.05
N ASP A 192 0.95 1.69 29.08
CA ASP A 192 -0.21 0.81 29.29
C ASP A 192 -1.56 1.56 29.37
N ASN A 193 -1.53 2.83 29.78
CA ASN A 193 -2.73 3.67 29.93
C ASN A 193 -2.97 4.60 28.72
N ALA A 194 -2.35 4.33 27.57
CA ALA A 194 -2.63 5.07 26.35
C ALA A 194 -4.12 4.94 25.99
N ARG A 195 -4.76 6.06 25.71
CA ARG A 195 -6.19 6.13 25.36
C ARG A 195 -6.35 6.45 23.89
N LEU A 196 -7.44 5.98 23.31
CA LEU A 196 -7.83 6.39 21.95
C LEU A 196 -8.18 7.88 21.97
N LEU A 197 -7.68 8.64 20.99
CA LEU A 197 -8.14 9.99 20.74
C LEU A 197 -9.46 9.94 19.96
N ASP A 198 -10.46 10.69 20.42
CA ASP A 198 -11.71 10.85 19.67
C ASP A 198 -11.43 11.66 18.39
N SER A 199 -11.94 11.17 17.27
CA SER A 199 -11.90 11.80 15.95
C SER A 199 -13.08 12.72 15.70
#